data_AF-A0A317HF25-F1
#
_entry.id   AF-A0A317HF25-F1
#
_cell.length_a   1.000
_cell.length_b   1.000
_cell.length_c   1.000
_cell.angle_alpha   90.00
_cell.angle_beta   90.00
_cell.angle_gamma   90.00
#
_symmetry.space_group_name_H-M   'P 1'
#
loop_
_entity.id
_entity.type
_entity.pdbx_description
1 polymer ?
#
loop_
_entity_poly.entity_id
_entity_poly.type
_entity_poly.pdbx_seq_one_letter_code
_entity_poly.pdbx_strand_id
1 'polypeptide(L)'
;MSCASGYKSISPETLEYHNQSTNDKIEFSYHYDVLRESRNKKYAKHELKNNLSLVAVKITNRTGHDINPMTDAVFYIANKPAYFVDQRIAEKKIRQGVPIYLLYLLLSPVTFNTTSGTSADGSPNTNSFPIGLIVGPALAGTNMIIAGTANKSFKDEIENYSLYKQVHEGETIFALVAFKDIGKDEISLRLK
;
A
#
# COMPACT_ATOMS: atom_id res chain seq x y z
N MET A 1 -16.78 -12.26 2.52
CA MET A 1 -15.88 -11.33 1.81
C MET A 1 -15.81 -10.02 2.62
N SER A 2 -14.64 -9.65 3.15
CA SER A 2 -14.47 -8.37 3.86
C SER A 2 -14.09 -7.25 2.87
N CYS A 3 -14.84 -6.14 2.89
CA CYS A 3 -14.65 -5.01 1.97
C CYS A 3 -13.31 -4.29 2.20
N ALA A 4 -12.80 -4.28 3.44
CA ALA A 4 -11.46 -3.78 3.79
C ALA A 4 -10.51 -4.92 4.23
N SER A 5 -9.21 -4.75 3.98
CA SER A 5 -8.16 -5.63 4.50
C SER A 5 -7.23 -4.80 5.38
N GLY A 6 -6.75 -5.38 6.48
CA GLY A 6 -5.62 -4.81 7.22
C GLY A 6 -4.36 -4.76 6.35
N TYR A 7 -3.42 -3.89 6.76
CA TYR A 7 -2.10 -3.80 6.19
C TYR A 7 -1.12 -4.68 6.98
N LYS A 8 -0.21 -5.34 6.26
CA LYS A 8 0.91 -6.08 6.83
C LYS A 8 2.19 -5.38 6.41
N SER A 9 3.06 -5.08 7.37
CA SER A 9 4.34 -4.42 7.06
C SER A 9 5.15 -5.23 6.05
N ILE A 10 5.78 -4.52 5.12
CA ILE A 10 6.73 -5.09 4.17
C ILE A 10 8.03 -5.47 4.89
N SER A 11 8.46 -4.63 5.84
CA SER A 11 9.71 -4.80 6.59
C SER A 11 10.90 -5.05 5.66
N PRO A 12 11.33 -4.06 4.85
CA PRO A 12 12.39 -4.24 3.85
C PRO A 12 13.69 -4.89 4.38
N GLU A 13 13.99 -4.69 5.66
CA GLU A 13 15.15 -5.25 6.34
C GLU A 13 15.14 -6.78 6.46
N THR A 14 13.96 -7.41 6.44
CA THR A 14 13.79 -8.86 6.62
C THR A 14 13.66 -9.62 5.31
N LEU A 15 13.64 -8.91 4.17
CA LEU A 15 13.52 -9.51 2.85
C LEU A 15 14.84 -10.14 2.37
N GLU A 16 14.73 -11.22 1.60
CA GLU A 16 15.88 -11.81 0.90
C GLU A 16 16.08 -11.12 -0.45
N TYR A 17 17.25 -10.50 -0.63
CA TYR A 17 17.58 -9.76 -1.85
C TYR A 17 18.39 -10.63 -2.80
N HIS A 18 17.72 -11.25 -3.77
CA HIS A 18 18.37 -12.09 -4.78
C HIS A 18 18.94 -11.30 -5.96
N ASN A 19 18.33 -10.17 -6.32
CA ASN A 19 18.81 -9.36 -7.44
C ASN A 19 19.84 -8.35 -6.93
N GLN A 20 21.01 -8.35 -7.56
CA GLN A 20 22.13 -7.50 -7.16
C GLN A 20 22.76 -6.86 -8.40
N SER A 21 23.05 -5.58 -8.29
CA SER A 21 23.87 -4.84 -9.23
C SER A 21 24.99 -4.20 -8.42
N THR A 22 26.17 -4.80 -8.48
CA THR A 22 27.35 -4.26 -7.78
C THR A 22 28.14 -3.39 -8.74
N ASN A 23 28.44 -2.17 -8.29
CA ASN A 23 29.48 -1.34 -8.85
C ASN A 23 30.57 -1.18 -7.77
N ASP A 24 31.82 -0.91 -8.15
CA ASP A 24 32.98 -0.89 -7.24
C ASP A 24 32.80 0.01 -6.01
N LYS A 25 31.87 0.97 -6.06
CA LYS A 25 31.64 1.97 -5.01
C LYS A 25 30.27 1.89 -4.33
N ILE A 26 29.30 1.16 -4.89
CA ILE A 26 27.95 1.02 -4.33
C ILE A 26 27.47 -0.41 -4.56
N GLU A 27 27.05 -1.07 -3.49
CA GLU A 27 26.30 -2.31 -3.60
C GLU A 27 24.81 -2.01 -3.60
N PHE A 28 24.15 -2.41 -4.67
CA PHE A 28 22.72 -2.23 -4.84
C PHE A 28 22.05 -3.59 -4.96
N SER A 29 21.01 -3.81 -4.17
CA SER A 29 20.17 -4.99 -4.28
C SER A 29 18.70 -4.60 -4.25
N TYR A 30 17.84 -5.38 -4.91
CA TYR A 30 16.43 -5.03 -5.00
C TYR A 30 15.52 -6.27 -5.03
N HIS A 31 14.29 -6.06 -4.56
CA HIS A 31 13.27 -7.09 -4.44
C HIS A 31 11.92 -6.58 -4.96
N TYR A 32 11.34 -7.31 -5.91
CA TYR A 32 10.03 -6.99 -6.51
C TYR A 32 8.87 -7.55 -5.69
N ASP A 33 7.65 -7.22 -6.12
CA ASP A 33 6.41 -7.86 -5.66
C ASP A 33 6.20 -7.80 -4.14
N VAL A 34 6.84 -6.85 -3.44
CA VAL A 34 6.89 -6.76 -1.97
C VAL A 34 5.51 -6.70 -1.33
N LEU A 35 4.54 -6.02 -1.98
CA LEU A 35 3.17 -5.94 -1.51
C LEU A 35 2.44 -7.29 -1.62
N ARG A 36 2.68 -8.03 -2.70
CA ARG A 36 2.05 -9.32 -2.93
C ARG A 36 2.57 -10.36 -1.95
N GLU A 37 3.88 -10.39 -1.73
CA GLU A 37 4.56 -11.31 -0.82
C GLU A 37 4.22 -11.04 0.65
N SER A 38 4.11 -9.76 1.03
CA SER A 38 3.65 -9.35 2.37
C SER A 38 2.15 -9.63 2.61
N ARG A 39 1.46 -10.25 1.65
CA ARG A 39 0.03 -10.60 1.66
C ARG A 39 -0.90 -9.37 1.61
N ASN A 40 -0.41 -8.22 1.13
CA ASN A 40 -1.17 -6.98 0.90
C ASN A 40 -1.89 -6.99 -0.46
N LYS A 41 -2.74 -8.01 -0.71
CA LYS A 41 -3.36 -8.28 -2.02
C LYS A 41 -4.09 -7.09 -2.65
N LYS A 42 -4.75 -6.26 -1.85
CA LYS A 42 -5.48 -5.07 -2.35
C LYS A 42 -4.55 -3.96 -2.81
N TYR A 43 -3.47 -3.72 -2.07
CA TYR A 43 -2.43 -2.77 -2.46
C TYR A 43 -1.72 -3.25 -3.72
N ALA A 44 -1.33 -4.53 -3.80
CA ALA A 44 -0.75 -5.12 -5.02
C ALA A 44 -1.68 -5.00 -6.24
N LYS A 45 -3.00 -5.14 -6.05
CA LYS A 45 -3.97 -4.90 -7.14
C LYS A 45 -3.97 -3.44 -7.60
N HIS A 46 -3.86 -2.49 -6.68
CA HIS A 46 -3.85 -1.07 -6.99
C HIS A 46 -2.53 -0.63 -7.62
N GLU A 47 -1.41 -1.18 -7.17
CA GLU A 47 -0.09 -1.08 -7.81
C GLU A 47 -0.18 -1.44 -9.30
N LEU A 48 -0.66 -2.64 -9.62
CA LEU A 48 -0.86 -3.09 -11.01
C LEU A 48 -1.83 -2.20 -11.78
N LYS A 49 -2.96 -1.79 -11.17
CA LYS A 49 -3.96 -0.92 -11.80
C LYS A 49 -3.39 0.45 -12.19
N ASN A 50 -2.40 0.94 -11.46
CA ASN A 50 -1.77 2.24 -11.70
C ASN A 50 -0.44 2.14 -12.48
N ASN A 51 -0.09 0.95 -12.99
CA ASN A 51 1.20 0.64 -13.62
C ASN A 51 2.40 1.08 -12.77
N LEU A 52 2.29 0.89 -11.45
CA LEU A 52 3.38 1.11 -10.52
C LEU A 52 4.00 -0.22 -10.15
N SER A 53 5.24 -0.19 -9.71
CA SER A 53 5.91 -1.31 -9.07
C SER A 53 6.67 -0.77 -7.87
N LEU A 54 6.21 -1.11 -6.68
CA LEU A 54 6.88 -0.82 -5.43
C LEU A 54 7.96 -1.87 -5.22
N VAL A 55 9.20 -1.41 -5.12
CA VAL A 55 10.39 -2.23 -5.03
C VAL A 55 11.08 -1.90 -3.72
N ALA A 56 11.43 -2.93 -2.94
CA ALA A 56 12.34 -2.75 -1.82
C ALA A 56 13.76 -2.74 -2.36
N VAL A 57 14.54 -1.75 -1.96
CA VAL A 57 15.94 -1.61 -2.35
C VAL A 57 16.82 -1.58 -1.10
N LYS A 58 17.98 -2.22 -1.23
CA LYS A 58 19.05 -2.22 -0.25
C LYS A 58 20.25 -1.54 -0.90
N ILE A 59 20.78 -0.52 -0.24
CA ILE A 59 21.89 0.28 -0.73
C ILE A 59 22.98 0.28 0.32
N THR A 60 24.18 -0.17 -0.03
CA THR A 60 25.36 -0.09 0.84
C THR A 60 26.38 0.86 0.23
N ASN A 61 26.72 1.90 0.98
CA ASN A 61 27.69 2.90 0.56
C ASN A 61 29.13 2.40 0.77
N ARG A 62 29.91 2.33 -0.31
CA ARG A 62 31.35 1.99 -0.28
C ARG A 62 32.19 3.03 -1.01
N THR A 63 31.74 4.27 -1.11
CA THR A 63 32.40 5.31 -1.92
C THR A 63 33.57 6.00 -1.21
N GLY A 64 33.79 5.76 0.09
CA GLY A 64 34.79 6.46 0.89
C GLY A 64 34.34 7.83 1.43
N HIS A 65 33.06 8.17 1.28
CA HIS A 65 32.46 9.42 1.76
C HIS A 65 30.94 9.28 1.85
N ASP A 66 30.29 10.19 2.55
CA ASP A 66 28.83 10.19 2.65
C ASP A 66 28.17 10.51 1.31
N ILE A 67 27.08 9.82 0.99
CA ILE A 67 26.31 10.03 -0.25
C ILE A 67 24.83 10.25 0.05
N ASN A 68 24.14 10.99 -0.80
CA ASN A 68 22.68 11.04 -0.82
C ASN A 68 22.16 10.35 -2.09
N PRO A 69 21.51 9.17 -1.98
CA PRO A 69 21.02 8.41 -3.13
C PRO A 69 20.04 9.18 -4.04
N MET A 70 19.33 10.18 -3.50
CA MET A 70 18.40 11.01 -4.26
C MET A 70 19.12 12.01 -5.18
N THR A 71 20.23 12.59 -4.72
CA THR A 71 20.94 13.64 -5.44
C THR A 71 22.14 13.12 -6.23
N ASP A 72 22.85 12.14 -5.68
CA ASP A 72 24.18 11.72 -6.14
C ASP A 72 24.14 10.46 -6.98
N ALA A 73 22.98 9.78 -7.04
CA ALA A 73 22.79 8.57 -7.82
C ALA A 73 21.62 8.66 -8.81
N VAL A 74 21.66 7.79 -9.81
CA VAL A 74 20.62 7.63 -10.83
C VAL A 74 20.28 6.14 -10.94
N PHE A 75 18.98 5.84 -10.88
CA PHE A 75 18.47 4.52 -11.17
C PHE A 75 18.42 4.30 -12.67
N TYR A 76 18.80 3.11 -13.12
CA TYR A 76 18.72 2.69 -14.50
C TYR A 76 17.87 1.44 -14.59
N ILE A 77 17.02 1.37 -15.62
CA ILE A 77 16.18 0.23 -15.94
C ILE A 77 16.50 -0.20 -17.35
N ALA A 78 16.94 -1.44 -17.52
CA ALA A 78 17.43 -1.93 -18.82
C ALA A 78 18.41 -0.94 -19.50
N ASN A 79 19.36 -0.40 -18.73
CA ASN A 79 20.35 0.61 -19.14
C ASN A 79 19.81 2.00 -19.55
N LYS A 80 18.55 2.32 -19.28
CA LYS A 80 18.00 3.66 -19.48
C LYS A 80 17.79 4.36 -18.14
N PRO A 81 18.12 5.65 -17.99
CA PRO A 81 17.86 6.37 -16.76
C PRO A 81 16.35 6.33 -16.46
N ALA A 82 16.03 5.91 -15.24
CA ALA A 82 14.66 5.69 -14.80
C ALA A 82 14.25 6.73 -13.78
N TYR A 83 13.03 7.23 -13.96
CA TYR A 83 12.38 8.11 -13.01
C TYR A 83 11.50 7.28 -12.09
N PHE A 84 11.74 7.38 -10.79
CA PHE A 84 10.83 6.85 -9.78
C PHE A 84 9.76 7.90 -9.45
N VAL A 85 8.67 7.41 -8.88
CA VAL A 85 7.52 8.19 -8.47
C VAL A 85 7.72 8.65 -7.03
N ASP A 86 7.44 9.92 -6.76
CA ASP A 86 7.44 10.47 -5.40
C ASP A 86 6.58 9.61 -4.46
N GLN A 87 7.06 9.39 -3.24
CA GLN A 87 6.44 8.48 -2.28
C GLN A 87 5.01 8.87 -1.92
N ARG A 88 4.69 10.17 -1.86
CA ARG A 88 3.33 10.65 -1.58
C ARG A 88 2.39 10.37 -2.75
N ILE A 89 2.91 10.47 -3.98
CA ILE A 89 2.14 10.13 -5.18
C ILE A 89 1.92 8.61 -5.26
N ALA A 90 2.94 7.81 -4.95
CA ALA A 90 2.86 6.37 -4.89
C ALA A 90 1.86 5.90 -3.82
N GLU A 91 1.94 6.43 -2.61
CA GLU A 91 0.98 6.17 -1.52
C GLU A 91 -0.46 6.40 -1.98
N LYS A 92 -0.73 7.59 -2.53
CA LYS A 92 -2.07 7.98 -2.96
C LYS A 92 -2.63 7.07 -4.06
N LYS A 93 -1.79 6.56 -4.94
CA LYS A 93 -2.18 5.66 -6.04
C LYS A 93 -2.38 4.22 -5.57
N ILE A 94 -1.58 3.74 -4.62
CA ILE A 94 -1.56 2.33 -4.18
C ILE A 94 -2.53 2.07 -3.02
N ARG A 95 -2.86 3.08 -2.21
CA ARG A 95 -3.74 2.93 -1.02
C ARG A 95 -5.11 2.32 -1.34
N GLN A 96 -5.71 1.68 -0.35
CA GLN A 96 -7.06 1.12 -0.47
C GLN A 96 -8.11 2.24 -0.52
N GLY A 97 -9.12 2.08 -1.36
CA GLY A 97 -10.27 2.98 -1.36
C GLY A 97 -11.06 2.82 -0.07
N VAL A 98 -11.32 3.94 0.62
CA VAL A 98 -12.22 3.96 1.78
C VAL A 98 -13.65 4.08 1.24
N PRO A 99 -14.54 3.12 1.50
CA PRO A 99 -15.90 3.11 0.95
C PRO A 99 -16.79 4.15 1.66
N ILE A 100 -16.60 5.44 1.34
CA ILE A 100 -17.38 6.57 1.89
C ILE A 100 -18.88 6.40 1.64
N TYR A 101 -19.27 5.68 0.59
CA TYR A 101 -20.67 5.36 0.31
C TYR A 101 -21.37 4.61 1.47
N LEU A 102 -20.62 3.93 2.34
CA LEU A 102 -21.18 3.27 3.53
C LEU A 102 -21.70 4.28 4.57
N LEU A 103 -21.24 5.53 4.57
CA LEU A 103 -21.83 6.58 5.39
C LEU A 103 -23.26 6.92 4.95
N TYR A 104 -23.60 6.74 3.67
CA TYR A 104 -24.97 6.95 3.20
C TYR A 104 -25.92 5.86 3.69
N LEU A 105 -25.43 4.65 4.02
CA LEU A 105 -26.25 3.62 4.68
C LEU A 105 -26.71 4.06 6.07
N LEU A 106 -25.91 4.88 6.77
CA LEU A 106 -26.27 5.46 8.07
C LEU A 106 -27.51 6.36 7.97
N LEU A 107 -27.69 7.00 6.82
CA LEU A 107 -28.79 7.92 6.52
C LEU A 107 -29.94 7.24 5.78
N SER A 108 -29.77 5.97 5.38
CA SER A 108 -30.80 5.22 4.67
C SER A 108 -31.81 4.60 5.65
N PRO A 109 -33.13 4.82 5.47
CA PRO A 109 -34.14 4.21 6.31
C PRO A 109 -34.30 2.73 5.93
N VAL A 110 -33.45 1.87 6.47
CA VAL A 110 -33.59 0.41 6.34
C VAL A 110 -34.57 -0.08 7.39
N THR A 111 -35.76 -0.51 6.95
CA THR A 111 -36.78 -1.14 7.79
C THR A 111 -36.72 -2.66 7.64
N PHE A 112 -36.76 -3.37 8.76
CA PHE A 112 -36.93 -4.83 8.78
C PHE A 112 -38.38 -5.13 9.09
N ASN A 113 -39.06 -5.82 8.17
CA ASN A 113 -40.45 -6.20 8.33
C ASN A 113 -40.51 -7.63 8.88
N THR A 114 -41.18 -7.81 10.01
CA THR A 114 -41.51 -9.13 10.56
C THR A 114 -43.01 -9.36 10.43
N THR A 115 -43.40 -10.52 9.90
CA THR A 115 -44.81 -10.93 9.84
C THR A 115 -45.07 -11.89 11.00
N SER A 116 -45.92 -11.49 11.93
CA SER A 116 -46.27 -12.28 13.12
C SER A 116 -47.77 -12.57 13.14
N GLY A 117 -48.16 -13.64 12.45
CA GLY A 117 -49.54 -14.14 12.42
C GLY A 117 -50.52 -13.29 11.59
N THR A 118 -51.77 -13.76 11.54
CA THR A 118 -52.86 -13.16 10.77
C THR A 118 -53.89 -12.56 11.73
N SER A 119 -54.30 -11.32 11.48
CA SER A 119 -55.35 -10.62 12.22
C SER A 119 -56.72 -11.25 12.01
N ALA A 120 -57.67 -10.94 12.89
CA ALA A 120 -59.04 -11.48 12.87
C ALA A 120 -59.84 -11.16 11.58
N ASP A 121 -59.33 -10.24 10.76
CA ASP A 121 -59.86 -9.82 9.46
C ASP A 121 -59.14 -10.47 8.25
N GLY A 122 -58.20 -11.40 8.50
CA GLY A 122 -57.44 -12.08 7.46
C GLY A 122 -56.19 -11.32 6.98
N SER A 123 -55.90 -10.13 7.51
CA SER A 123 -54.72 -9.35 7.14
C SER A 123 -53.46 -9.80 7.90
N PRO A 124 -52.27 -9.87 7.28
CA PRO A 124 -51.03 -10.24 7.97
C PRO A 124 -50.55 -9.10 8.88
N ASN A 125 -50.31 -9.40 10.16
CA ASN A 125 -49.73 -8.45 11.10
C ASN A 125 -48.25 -8.24 10.78
N THR A 126 -47.93 -7.06 10.24
CA THR A 126 -46.57 -6.69 9.85
C THR A 126 -46.04 -5.63 10.81
N ASN A 127 -44.94 -5.94 11.50
CA ASN A 127 -44.21 -5.00 12.34
C ASN A 127 -42.93 -4.55 11.62
N SER A 128 -42.69 -3.25 11.56
CA SER A 128 -41.50 -2.68 10.94
C SER A 128 -40.59 -2.07 12.00
N PHE A 129 -39.38 -2.61 12.16
CA PHE A 129 -38.37 -2.02 13.05
C PHE A 129 -37.25 -1.37 12.21
N PRO A 130 -36.88 -0.09 12.48
CA PRO A 130 -35.79 0.57 11.77
C PRO A 130 -34.45 0.02 12.26
N ILE A 131 -33.84 -0.92 11.51
CA ILE A 131 -32.54 -1.53 11.84
C ILE A 131 -31.35 -0.82 11.18
N GLY A 132 -31.61 0.10 10.24
CA GLY A 132 -30.57 0.81 9.49
C GLY A 132 -29.56 1.56 10.35
N LEU A 133 -29.99 2.08 11.50
CA LEU A 133 -29.15 2.83 12.46
C LEU A 133 -28.27 1.94 13.35
N ILE A 134 -28.45 0.62 13.37
CA ILE A 134 -27.64 -0.30 14.20
C ILE A 134 -26.70 -1.11 13.30
N VAL A 135 -27.25 -1.69 12.22
CA VAL A 135 -26.48 -2.55 11.31
C VAL A 135 -25.60 -1.73 10.36
N GLY A 136 -26.10 -0.57 9.89
CA GLY A 136 -25.38 0.36 9.02
C GLY A 136 -24.06 0.87 9.61
N PRO A 137 -24.05 1.50 10.80
CA PRO A 137 -22.83 2.02 11.40
C PRO A 137 -21.83 0.94 11.78
N ALA A 138 -22.29 -0.23 12.24
CA ALA A 138 -21.41 -1.33 12.59
C ALA A 138 -20.62 -1.82 11.36
N LEU A 139 -21.28 -2.07 10.23
CA LEU A 139 -20.62 -2.56 9.02
C LEU A 139 -19.82 -1.46 8.30
N ALA A 140 -20.33 -0.23 8.27
CA ALA A 140 -19.69 0.93 7.66
C ALA A 140 -18.43 1.36 8.42
N GLY A 141 -18.59 1.54 9.74
CA GLY A 141 -17.54 2.00 10.63
C GLY A 141 -16.35 1.04 10.65
N THR A 142 -16.60 -0.26 10.76
CA THR A 142 -15.50 -1.24 10.80
C THR A 142 -14.68 -1.27 9.50
N ASN A 143 -15.32 -1.22 8.32
CA ASN A 143 -14.56 -1.22 7.06
C ASN A 143 -13.76 0.08 6.86
N MET A 144 -14.34 1.23 7.22
CA MET A 144 -13.66 2.53 7.11
C MET A 144 -12.49 2.64 8.08
N ILE A 145 -12.66 2.18 9.33
CA ILE A 145 -11.59 2.16 10.33
C ILE A 145 -10.47 1.23 9.88
N ILE A 146 -10.77 0.00 9.44
CA ILE A 146 -9.75 -0.94 8.97
C ILE A 146 -8.99 -0.37 7.77
N ALA A 147 -9.68 0.16 6.76
CA ALA A 147 -9.05 0.75 5.57
C ALA A 147 -8.23 2.02 5.93
N GLY A 148 -8.75 2.86 6.82
CA GLY A 148 -8.09 4.07 7.28
C GLY A 148 -6.80 3.77 8.04
N THR A 149 -6.85 2.86 9.02
CA THR A 149 -5.67 2.41 9.77
C THR A 149 -4.67 1.72 8.86
N ALA A 150 -5.12 0.83 7.98
CA ALA A 150 -4.25 0.14 7.02
C ALA A 150 -3.53 1.12 6.08
N ASN A 151 -4.25 2.12 5.55
CA ASN A 151 -3.65 3.16 4.71
C ASN A 151 -2.65 4.02 5.48
N LYS A 152 -2.94 4.35 6.75
CA LYS A 152 -2.01 5.07 7.61
C LYS A 152 -0.73 4.26 7.81
N SER A 153 -0.82 2.98 8.18
CA SER A 153 0.35 2.12 8.36
C SER A 153 1.18 1.98 7.08
N PHE A 154 0.54 1.86 5.92
CA PHE A 154 1.24 1.83 4.63
C PHE A 154 1.98 3.15 4.34
N LYS A 155 1.32 4.28 4.60
CA LYS A 155 1.93 5.61 4.45
C LYS A 155 3.14 5.76 5.38
N ASP A 156 2.98 5.43 6.66
CA ASP A 156 4.05 5.56 7.64
C ASP A 156 5.26 4.69 7.21
N GLU A 157 5.03 3.47 6.71
CA GLU A 157 6.10 2.60 6.25
C GLU A 157 6.82 3.14 4.99
N ILE A 158 6.09 3.60 3.96
CA ILE A 158 6.74 4.12 2.74
C ILE A 158 7.55 5.39 3.03
N GLU A 159 7.07 6.27 3.93
CA GLU A 159 7.77 7.49 4.33
C GLU A 159 9.01 7.20 5.19
N ASN A 160 8.93 6.21 6.09
CA ASN A 160 10.06 5.80 6.93
C ASN A 160 11.22 5.19 6.13
N TYR A 161 10.90 4.42 5.09
CA TYR A 161 11.84 3.79 4.17
C TYR A 161 12.07 4.66 2.92
N SER A 162 12.47 5.92 3.13
CA SER A 162 12.72 6.88 2.05
C SER A 162 14.20 7.07 1.70
N LEU A 163 14.44 7.46 0.45
CA LEU A 163 15.78 7.74 -0.09
C LEU A 163 16.32 9.13 0.28
N TYR A 164 15.58 9.92 1.06
CA TYR A 164 15.98 11.28 1.42
C TYR A 164 17.10 11.34 2.46
N LYS A 165 17.43 10.22 3.09
CA LYS A 165 18.46 10.12 4.11
C LYS A 165 19.85 10.10 3.47
N GLN A 166 20.77 10.83 4.08
CA GLN A 166 22.19 10.68 3.79
C GLN A 166 22.64 9.29 4.26
N VAL A 167 23.50 8.65 3.47
CA VAL A 167 24.06 7.32 3.74
C VAL A 167 25.53 7.50 4.02
N HIS A 168 25.94 7.24 5.26
CA HIS A 168 27.33 7.37 5.65
C HIS A 168 28.20 6.29 5.01
N GLU A 169 29.51 6.52 4.97
CA GLU A 169 30.44 5.50 4.48
C GLU A 169 30.29 4.18 5.26
N GLY A 170 30.14 3.06 4.54
CA GLY A 170 29.95 1.74 5.11
C GLY A 170 28.53 1.44 5.60
N GLU A 171 27.64 2.45 5.61
CA GLU A 171 26.25 2.27 6.02
C GLU A 171 25.44 1.52 4.96
N THR A 172 24.51 0.70 5.43
CA THR A 172 23.49 0.07 4.60
C THR A 172 22.12 0.63 4.95
N ILE A 173 21.41 1.13 3.95
CA ILE A 173 20.02 1.57 4.10
C ILE A 173 19.08 0.68 3.31
N PHE A 174 17.82 0.68 3.76
CA PHE A 174 16.72 0.06 3.04
C PHE A 174 15.72 1.15 2.66
N ALA A 175 15.17 1.06 1.46
CA ALA A 175 14.16 1.99 0.99
C ALA A 175 13.07 1.30 0.17
N LEU A 176 11.89 1.92 0.13
CA LEU A 176 10.78 1.53 -0.71
C LEU A 176 10.64 2.57 -1.84
N VAL A 177 10.87 2.11 -3.07
CA VAL A 177 10.90 2.96 -4.25
C VAL A 177 9.83 2.49 -5.22
N ALA A 178 8.94 3.41 -5.61
CA ALA A 178 7.91 3.13 -6.58
C ALA A 178 8.40 3.53 -7.97
N PHE A 179 8.46 2.59 -8.89
CA PHE A 179 8.76 2.88 -10.29
C PHE A 179 7.50 2.77 -11.15
N LYS A 180 7.54 3.37 -12.34
CA LYS A 180 6.42 3.36 -13.27
C LYS A 180 6.79 2.59 -14.53
N ASP A 181 5.90 1.70 -14.96
CA ASP A 181 6.00 0.97 -16.23
C ASP A 181 7.29 0.12 -16.38
N ILE A 182 7.76 -0.52 -15.30
CA ILE A 182 9.09 -1.20 -15.28
C ILE A 182 9.05 -2.73 -15.41
N GLY A 183 7.87 -3.34 -15.28
CA GLY A 183 7.74 -4.80 -15.30
C GLY A 183 8.69 -5.49 -14.29
N LYS A 184 9.52 -6.41 -14.79
CA LYS A 184 10.58 -7.11 -14.03
C LYS A 184 11.96 -6.84 -14.63
N ASP A 185 12.13 -5.69 -15.28
CA ASP A 185 13.38 -5.31 -15.93
C ASP A 185 14.45 -4.98 -14.89
N GLU A 186 15.69 -5.37 -15.16
CA GLU A 186 16.83 -5.18 -14.26
C GLU A 186 17.01 -3.71 -13.84
N ILE A 187 17.16 -3.49 -12.53
CA ILE A 187 17.42 -2.18 -11.93
C ILE A 187 18.88 -2.12 -11.51
N SER A 188 19.58 -1.08 -11.95
CA SER A 188 20.93 -0.77 -11.46
C SER A 188 20.97 0.65 -10.91
N LEU A 189 21.87 0.87 -9.95
CA LEU A 189 22.12 2.18 -9.36
C LEU A 189 23.54 2.61 -9.73
N ARG A 190 23.68 3.82 -10.26
CA ARG A 190 24.99 4.38 -10.63
C ARG A 190 25.13 5.78 -10.05
N LEU A 191 26.32 6.10 -9.57
CA LEU A 191 26.67 7.46 -9.19
C LEU A 191 26.68 8.37 -10.42
N LYS A 192 26.34 9.64 -10.22
CA LYS A 192 26.46 10.68 -11.24
C LYS A 192 27.91 11.06 -11.51
#